data_AF-A0A4S8L0P2-F1
#
_entry.id   AF-A0A4S8L0P2-F1
#
_cell.length_a   1.000
_cell.length_b   1.000
_cell.length_c   1.000
_cell.angle_alpha   90.00
_cell.angle_beta   90.00
_cell.angle_gamma   90.00
#
_symmetry.space_group_name_H-M   'P 1'
#
loop_
_entity.id
_entity.type
_entity.pdbx_description
1 polymer ?
#
loop_
_entity_poly.entity_id
_entity_poly.type
_entity_poly.pdbx_seq_one_letter_code
_entity_poly.pdbx_strand_id
1 'polypeptide(L)' 'PNFLWDEIYLTASYLHSMTTTKSLNGKTPAELWTKRKPNLSHLRKIGCQSFVL' A
#
# COMPACT_ATOMS: atom_id res chain seq x y z
N PRO A 1 -5.52 -15.97 9.93
CA PRO A 1 -4.62 -16.26 11.07
C PRO A 1 -4.58 -15.04 11.99
N ASN A 2 -4.98 -15.18 13.25
CA ASN A 2 -5.20 -14.02 14.11
C ASN A 2 -3.93 -13.19 14.39
N PHE A 3 -2.75 -13.78 14.21
CA PHE A 3 -1.46 -13.13 14.45
C PHE A 3 -0.99 -12.18 13.34
N LEU A 4 -1.59 -12.21 12.14
CA LEU A 4 -1.20 -11.36 11.01
C LEU A 4 -2.03 -10.09 10.88
N TRP A 5 -3.08 -9.93 11.70
CA TRP A 5 -3.99 -8.79 11.57
C TRP A 5 -3.30 -7.45 11.75
N ASP A 6 -2.36 -7.35 12.68
CA ASP A 6 -1.63 -6.13 12.96
C ASP A 6 -0.76 -5.70 11.76
N GLU A 7 -0.03 -6.66 11.18
CA GLU A 7 0.81 -6.45 10.00
C GLU A 7 -0.02 -6.10 8.77
N ILE A 8 -1.15 -6.78 8.57
CA ILE A 8 -2.07 -6.52 7.46
C ILE A 8 -2.71 -5.13 7.62
N TYR A 9 -3.11 -4.76 8.84
CA TYR A 9 -3.72 -3.46 9.11
C TYR A 9 -2.75 -2.31 8.86
N LEU A 10 -1.51 -2.42 9.37
CA LEU A 10 -0.45 -1.45 9.11
C LEU A 10 -0.15 -1.34 7.62
N THR A 11 -0.04 -2.48 6.93
CA THR A 11 0.19 -2.50 5.48
C THR A 11 -0.96 -1.86 4.71
N ALA A 12 -2.21 -2.12 5.09
CA ALA A 12 -3.39 -1.53 4.46
C ALA A 12 -3.43 -0.01 4.66
N SER A 13 -3.15 0.49 5.87
CA SER A 13 -3.06 1.93 6.15
C SER A 13 -1.93 2.59 5.35
N TYR A 14 -0.77 1.93 5.28
CA TYR A 14 0.36 2.40 4.50
C TYR A 14 0.02 2.48 3.00
N LEU A 15 -0.56 1.41 2.43
CA LEU A 15 -1.04 1.38 1.05
C LEU A 15 -2.12 2.44 0.79
N HIS A 16 -3.02 2.69 1.74
CA HIS A 16 -4.05 3.72 1.61
C HIS A 16 -3.43 5.11 1.43
N SER A 17 -2.42 5.45 2.26
CA SER A 17 -1.69 6.73 2.14
C SER A 17 -0.90 6.89 0.84
N MET A 18 -0.51 5.77 0.21
CA MET A 18 0.17 5.73 -1.09
C MET A 18 -0.79 5.54 -2.28
N THR A 19 -2.08 5.33 -2.04
CA THR A 19 -3.05 5.17 -3.13
C THR A 19 -3.48 6.53 -3.62
N THR A 20 -3.44 6.73 -4.94
CA THR A 20 -3.91 7.96 -5.55
C THR A 20 -5.42 8.06 -5.36
N THR A 21 -5.86 9.10 -4.69
CA THR A 21 -7.30 9.31 -4.46
C THR A 21 -7.82 10.25 -5.55
N LYS A 22 -8.97 9.93 -6.14
CA LYS A 22 -9.61 10.78 -7.17
C LYS A 22 -9.83 12.22 -6.66
N SER A 23 -10.13 12.36 -5.37
CA SER A 23 -10.28 13.64 -4.69
C SER A 23 -9.00 14.49 -4.67
N LEU A 24 -7.82 13.88 -4.80
CA LEU A 24 -6.53 14.57 -4.77
C LEU A 24 -5.92 14.68 -6.18
N ASN A 25 -6.77 14.73 -7.21
CA ASN A 25 -6.39 14.95 -8.60
C ASN A 25 -5.27 14.01 -9.10
N GLY A 26 -5.32 12.75 -8.67
CA GLY A 26 -4.33 11.72 -9.02
C GLY A 26 -3.02 11.76 -8.22
N LYS A 27 -2.90 12.60 -7.19
CA LYS A 27 -1.77 12.58 -6.24
C LYS A 27 -2.09 11.70 -5.04
N THR A 28 -1.05 11.17 -4.42
CA THR A 28 -1.18 10.41 -3.17
C THR A 28 -1.09 11.35 -1.96
N PRO A 29 -1.79 11.09 -0.86
CA PRO A 29 -1.59 11.84 0.39
C PRO A 29 -0.11 11.87 0.82
N ALA A 30 0.61 10.75 0.66
CA ALA A 30 2.04 10.66 0.92
C ALA A 30 2.88 11.63 0.05
N GLU A 31 2.51 11.81 -1.22
CA GLU A 31 3.11 12.82 -2.10
C GLU A 31 2.84 14.25 -1.63
N LEU A 32 1.63 14.52 -1.14
CA LEU A 32 1.28 15.86 -0.68
C LEU A 32 2.09 16.23 0.57
N TRP A 33 2.25 15.29 1.51
CA TRP A 33 3.00 15.50 2.74
C TRP A 33 4.51 15.54 2.52
N THR A 34 5.04 14.65 1.69
CA THR A 34 6.50 14.52 1.50
C THR A 34 7.02 15.33 0.31
N LYS A 35 6.12 15.86 -0.54
CA LYS A 35 6.42 16.50 -1.84
C LYS A 35 7.28 15.64 -2.78
N ARG A 36 7.32 14.33 -2.54
CA ARG A 36 8.10 13.33 -3.29
C ARG A 36 7.19 12.19 -3.70
N LYS A 37 7.33 11.70 -4.94
CA LYS A 37 6.62 10.50 -5.43
C LYS A 37 7.00 9.30 -4.58
N PRO A 38 6.05 8.45 -4.13
CA PRO A 38 6.35 7.34 -3.26
C PRO A 38 7.04 6.27 -4.11
N ASN A 39 8.15 5.74 -3.59
CA ASN A 39 8.84 4.65 -4.27
C ASN A 39 8.14 3.33 -3.91
N LEU A 40 7.50 2.70 -4.88
CA LEU A 40 6.77 1.44 -4.70
C LEU A 40 7.65 0.19 -4.91
N SER A 41 8.93 0.34 -5.24
CA SER A 41 9.85 -0.79 -5.48
C SER A 41 10.10 -1.63 -4.22
N HIS A 42 9.85 -1.08 -3.03
CA HIS A 42 9.95 -1.81 -1.76
C HIS A 42 8.73 -2.67 -1.45
N LEU A 43 7.60 -2.49 -2.15
CA LEU A 43 6.38 -3.26 -1.89
C LEU A 43 6.56 -4.73 -2.26
N ARG A 44 6.17 -5.61 -1.33
CA ARG A 44 6.16 -7.06 -1.51
C ARG A 44 4.74 -7.59 -1.38
N LYS A 45 4.38 -8.58 -2.21
CA LYS A 45 3.10 -9.28 -2.10
C LYS A 45 3.06 -10.08 -0.79
N ILE A 46 2.04 -9.85 0.02
CA ILE A 46 1.71 -10.68 1.17
C ILE A 46 0.90 -11.86 0.66
N GLY A 47 1.43 -13.08 0.75
CA GLY A 47 0.75 -14.30 0.32
C GLY A 47 1.66 -15.31 -0.38
N CYS A 48 1.07 -16.40 -0.84
CA CYS A 48 1.74 -17.47 -1.59
C CYS A 48 1.37 -17.39 -3.08
N GLN A 49 2.27 -17.78 -3.98
CA GLN A 49 1.94 -17.95 -5.39
C GLN A 49 1.15 -19.27 -5.56
N SER A 50 -0.10 -19.19 -6.00
CA SER A 50 -0.91 -20.36 -6.36
C SER A 50 -0.94 -20.54 -7.88
N PHE A 51 -0.64 -21.73 -8.36
CA PHE A 51 -0.78 -22.12 -9.77
C PHE A 51 -1.98 -23.08 -9.89
N VAL A 52 -2.76 -22.93 -10.97
CA VAL A 52 -3.83 -23.88 -11.32
C VAL A 52 -3.20 -24.97 -12.18
N LEU A 53 -3.51 -26.23 -11.86
CA LEU A 53 -3.11 -27.42 -12.64
C LEU A 53 -4.12 -27.70 -13.75
#